data_AF-A0A349XZ48-F1
#
_entry.id   AF-A0A349XZ48-F1
#
_cell.length_a   1.000
_cell.length_b   1.000
_cell.length_c   1.000
_cell.angle_alpha   90.00
_cell.angle_beta   90.00
_cell.angle_gamma   90.00
#
_symmetry.space_group_name_H-M   'P 1'
#
loop_
_entity.id
_entity.type
_entity.pdbx_description
1 polymer ?
#
loop_
_entity_poly.entity_id
_entity_poly.type
_entity_poly.pdbx_seq_one_letter_code
_entity_poly.pdbx_strand_id
1 'polypeptide(L)'
;MALHFELSEFDARRERLLAKMAEEKLDALLLFAQESMYWLTGYDTFGYCFFQTLVVKSDGSMTLLTRSADLRQARNTSIIENVLLWVDRPNADPTLDLKNLLSDLDLLGAKIGVEYDTHGMTGRVARLLDNQLASFGQMVDASYLVSTLRLVKSPAEIAYARKAGQLADEALDAALPLIKPGADEAAILAAMQGAVLAGGGDYPANEFIIGSGADALLCRYKAGRRVLDSKDQLTLEWAGVSAHYHAAMMRTVVIGEQDFRQKELYSACLQNLTAIEEVLRPGKTFGDVFDVHARVMDERGLTRHRLNSCGYSLGARFSPSWMEHQMFHSGNPQEITADMTLFVHMIVMDSDSGTAMTLGQTYLTTDGAPEPLSRHSLDLLTA
;
A
#
# COMPACT_ATOMS: atom_id res chain seq x y z
N MET A 1 12.65 12.34 -19.91
CA MET A 1 11.66 11.35 -19.47
C MET A 1 12.24 10.65 -18.25
N ALA A 2 11.58 10.76 -17.11
CA ALA A 2 11.99 10.17 -15.84
C ALA A 2 11.11 8.95 -15.56
N LEU A 3 11.45 7.81 -16.15
CA LEU A 3 10.77 6.54 -15.92
C LEU A 3 11.54 5.72 -14.88
N HIS A 4 10.80 5.00 -14.02
CA HIS A 4 11.37 4.05 -13.07
C HIS A 4 11.56 2.64 -13.68
N PHE A 5 10.96 2.36 -14.83
CA PHE A 5 11.04 1.06 -15.47
C PHE A 5 11.44 1.20 -16.94
N GLU A 6 12.06 0.15 -17.46
CA GLU A 6 12.33 0.02 -18.90
C GLU A 6 11.02 -0.08 -19.69
N LEU A 7 11.03 0.36 -20.94
CA LEU A 7 9.83 0.33 -21.79
C LEU A 7 9.23 -1.07 -21.94
N SER A 8 10.08 -2.11 -21.98
CA SER A 8 9.65 -3.50 -22.08
C SER A 8 8.84 -3.98 -20.87
N GLU A 9 9.07 -3.40 -19.69
CA GLU A 9 8.28 -3.69 -18.49
C GLU A 9 6.86 -3.14 -18.65
N PHE A 10 6.71 -1.91 -19.13
CA PHE A 10 5.39 -1.33 -19.40
C PHE A 10 4.64 -2.05 -20.51
N ASP A 11 5.35 -2.49 -21.56
CA ASP A 11 4.77 -3.32 -22.62
C ASP A 11 4.21 -4.63 -22.05
N ALA A 12 4.97 -5.34 -21.21
CA ALA A 12 4.52 -6.57 -20.56
C ALA A 12 3.31 -6.35 -19.64
N ARG A 13 3.28 -5.24 -18.89
CA ARG A 13 2.12 -4.86 -18.04
C ARG A 13 0.89 -4.59 -18.89
N ARG A 14 1.04 -3.88 -20.00
CA ARG A 14 -0.04 -3.60 -20.97
C ARG A 14 -0.56 -4.91 -21.57
N GLU A 15 0.30 -5.82 -22.00
CA GLU A 15 -0.11 -7.14 -22.53
C GLU A 15 -0.93 -7.94 -21.52
N ARG A 16 -0.48 -8.00 -20.25
CA ARG A 16 -1.22 -8.66 -19.16
C ARG A 16 -2.59 -8.03 -18.94
N LEU A 17 -2.68 -6.71 -18.96
CA LEU A 17 -3.94 -5.97 -18.84
C LEU A 17 -4.88 -6.29 -20.00
N LEU A 18 -4.39 -6.23 -21.24
CA LEU A 18 -5.19 -6.51 -22.44
C LEU A 18 -5.70 -7.96 -22.47
N ALA A 19 -4.87 -8.92 -22.04
CA ALA A 19 -5.30 -10.31 -21.90
C ALA A 19 -6.46 -10.44 -20.90
N LYS A 20 -6.39 -9.74 -19.76
CA LYS A 20 -7.46 -9.75 -18.75
C LYS A 20 -8.73 -9.05 -19.24
N MET A 21 -8.59 -7.91 -19.92
CA MET A 21 -9.71 -7.22 -20.57
C MET A 21 -10.40 -8.12 -21.59
N ALA A 22 -9.64 -8.88 -22.40
CA ALA A 22 -10.21 -9.82 -23.37
C ALA A 22 -10.97 -10.97 -22.70
N GLU A 23 -10.45 -11.53 -21.59
CA GLU A 23 -11.13 -12.56 -20.78
C GLU A 23 -12.49 -12.06 -20.26
N GLU A 24 -12.53 -10.82 -19.75
CA GLU A 24 -13.73 -10.18 -19.22
C GLU A 24 -14.61 -9.53 -20.30
N LYS A 25 -14.18 -9.57 -21.57
CA LYS A 25 -14.84 -8.98 -22.74
C LYS A 25 -15.06 -7.47 -22.59
N LEU A 26 -14.05 -6.76 -22.07
CA LEU A 26 -14.06 -5.31 -21.93
C LEU A 26 -13.49 -4.66 -23.20
N ASP A 27 -14.22 -3.68 -23.72
CA ASP A 27 -13.77 -2.87 -24.87
C ASP A 27 -12.84 -1.73 -24.43
N ALA A 28 -13.05 -1.25 -23.21
CA ALA A 28 -12.19 -0.26 -22.58
C ALA A 28 -12.22 -0.37 -21.04
N LEU A 29 -11.22 0.23 -20.41
CA LEU A 29 -11.11 0.37 -18.97
C LEU A 29 -10.86 1.84 -18.62
N LEU A 30 -11.61 2.36 -17.65
CA LEU A 30 -11.42 3.68 -17.06
C LEU A 30 -10.67 3.52 -15.76
N LEU A 31 -9.38 3.81 -15.81
CA LEU A 31 -8.56 3.84 -14.60
C LEU A 31 -8.77 5.16 -13.89
N PHE A 32 -9.04 5.10 -12.59
CA PHE A 32 -9.14 6.24 -11.68
C PHE A 32 -8.16 6.11 -10.52
N ALA A 33 -7.71 4.89 -10.23
CA ALA A 33 -6.69 4.64 -9.24
C ALA A 33 -5.33 5.13 -9.76
N GLN A 34 -4.69 6.01 -8.98
CA GLN A 34 -3.38 6.57 -9.33
C GLN A 34 -2.33 5.47 -9.48
N GLU A 35 -2.38 4.48 -8.58
CA GLU A 35 -1.51 3.32 -8.59
C GLU A 35 -1.68 2.41 -9.81
N SER A 36 -2.88 2.33 -10.38
CA SER A 36 -3.15 1.61 -11.63
C SER A 36 -2.54 2.35 -12.83
N MET A 37 -2.72 3.68 -12.89
CA MET A 37 -2.10 4.51 -13.93
C MET A 37 -0.57 4.48 -13.85
N TYR A 38 -0.01 4.62 -12.65
CA TYR A 38 1.42 4.58 -12.40
C TYR A 38 2.01 3.21 -12.79
N TRP A 39 1.39 2.12 -12.35
CA TRP A 39 1.87 0.78 -12.70
C TRP A 39 1.86 0.55 -14.22
N LEU A 40 0.79 0.95 -14.91
CA LEU A 40 0.67 0.73 -16.34
C LEU A 40 1.59 1.64 -17.18
N THR A 41 1.87 2.87 -16.71
CA THR A 41 2.45 3.92 -17.58
C THR A 41 3.63 4.68 -17.00
N GLY A 42 3.90 4.60 -15.70
CA GLY A 42 4.84 5.45 -14.97
C GLY A 42 4.28 6.81 -14.55
N TYR A 43 3.02 7.13 -14.89
CA TYR A 43 2.41 8.42 -14.55
C TYR A 43 2.43 8.68 -13.05
N ASP A 44 3.22 9.67 -12.63
CA ASP A 44 3.52 9.96 -11.23
C ASP A 44 3.00 11.37 -10.90
N THR A 45 1.99 11.42 -10.05
CA THR A 45 1.35 12.66 -9.62
C THR A 45 0.63 12.47 -8.30
N PHE A 46 0.44 13.58 -7.57
CA PHE A 46 -0.55 13.70 -6.49
C PHE A 46 -1.85 14.40 -6.95
N GLY A 47 -1.98 14.67 -8.25
CA GLY A 47 -3.11 15.33 -8.90
C GLY A 47 -4.41 14.52 -8.89
N TYR A 48 -4.37 13.25 -8.49
CA TYR A 48 -5.55 12.37 -8.34
C TYR A 48 -6.56 12.85 -7.29
N CYS A 49 -6.23 13.86 -6.49
CA CYS A 49 -7.20 14.57 -5.67
C CYS A 49 -8.24 15.37 -6.50
N PHE A 50 -7.99 15.56 -7.80
CA PHE A 50 -8.93 16.09 -8.77
C PHE A 50 -9.32 15.02 -9.79
N PHE A 51 -10.37 15.31 -10.58
CA PHE A 51 -10.79 14.40 -11.64
C PHE A 51 -9.65 14.17 -12.65
N GLN A 52 -9.28 12.91 -12.81
CA GLN A 52 -8.47 12.43 -13.91
C GLN A 52 -8.82 10.98 -14.20
N THR A 53 -8.66 10.57 -15.44
CA THR A 53 -8.86 9.16 -15.82
C THR A 53 -7.99 8.80 -17.01
N LEU A 54 -7.43 7.60 -16.98
CA LEU A 54 -6.75 7.01 -18.12
C LEU A 54 -7.72 6.03 -18.78
N VAL A 55 -8.11 6.34 -20.02
CA VAL A 55 -8.87 5.43 -20.87
C VAL A 55 -7.89 4.48 -21.53
N VAL A 56 -8.05 3.18 -21.30
CA VAL A 56 -7.29 2.12 -21.96
C VAL A 56 -8.25 1.33 -22.84
N LYS A 57 -8.04 1.31 -24.15
CA LYS A 57 -8.85 0.52 -25.09
C LYS A 57 -8.32 -0.91 -25.23
N SER A 58 -9.17 -1.82 -25.70
CA SER A 58 -8.82 -3.22 -25.98
C SER A 58 -7.75 -3.40 -27.06
N ASP A 59 -7.50 -2.36 -27.88
CA ASP A 59 -6.39 -2.30 -28.85
C ASP A 59 -5.05 -1.83 -28.24
N GLY A 60 -5.03 -1.50 -26.95
CA GLY A 60 -3.85 -1.03 -26.23
C GLY A 60 -3.61 0.48 -26.32
N SER A 61 -4.40 1.22 -27.09
CA SER A 61 -4.30 2.68 -27.11
C SER A 61 -4.78 3.28 -25.78
N MET A 62 -4.08 4.35 -25.37
CA MET A 62 -4.30 5.00 -24.08
C MET A 62 -4.48 6.50 -24.27
N THR A 63 -5.46 7.08 -23.57
CA THR A 63 -5.66 8.54 -23.51
C THR A 63 -5.93 8.98 -22.08
N LEU A 64 -5.10 9.87 -21.57
CA LEU A 64 -5.30 10.49 -20.25
C LEU A 64 -6.16 11.73 -20.40
N LEU A 65 -7.26 11.80 -19.65
CA LEU A 65 -8.02 13.03 -19.42
C LEU A 65 -7.64 13.59 -18.05
N THR A 66 -6.98 14.73 -18.01
CA THR A 66 -6.49 15.36 -16.77
C THR A 66 -6.56 16.90 -16.86
N ARG A 67 -5.94 17.61 -15.92
CA ARG A 67 -5.87 19.08 -15.87
C ARG A 67 -4.56 19.60 -16.45
N SER A 68 -4.54 20.89 -16.79
CA SER A 68 -3.35 21.55 -17.33
C SER A 68 -2.14 21.54 -16.39
N ALA A 69 -2.37 21.47 -15.08
CA ALA A 69 -1.34 21.33 -14.06
C ALA A 69 -0.56 20.02 -14.21
N ASP A 70 -1.24 18.96 -14.63
CA ASP A 70 -0.70 17.60 -14.74
C ASP A 70 -0.12 17.27 -16.13
N LEU A 71 -0.35 18.12 -17.14
CA LEU A 71 0.11 17.87 -18.51
C LEU A 71 1.63 17.61 -18.58
N ARG A 72 2.41 18.46 -17.90
CA ARG A 72 3.88 18.35 -17.92
C ARG A 72 4.36 17.14 -17.14
N GLN A 73 3.68 16.80 -16.05
CA GLN A 73 3.93 15.63 -15.23
C GLN A 73 3.72 14.36 -16.06
N ALA A 74 2.54 14.21 -16.66
CA ALA A 74 2.22 13.08 -17.54
C ALA A 74 3.27 12.91 -18.65
N ARG A 75 3.62 13.99 -19.36
CA ARG A 75 4.61 13.93 -20.45
C ARG A 75 6.03 13.60 -20.00
N ASN A 76 6.39 13.92 -18.76
CA ASN A 76 7.77 13.72 -18.29
C ASN A 76 7.97 12.40 -17.57
N THR A 77 6.96 11.89 -16.86
CA THR A 77 7.09 10.70 -16.00
C THR A 77 6.43 9.46 -16.58
N SER A 78 5.70 9.56 -17.69
CA SER A 78 4.95 8.43 -18.24
C SER A 78 5.22 8.17 -19.72
N ILE A 79 4.80 7.00 -20.17
CA ILE A 79 4.74 6.63 -21.59
C ILE A 79 3.44 7.08 -22.28
N ILE A 80 2.62 7.92 -21.64
CA ILE A 80 1.34 8.37 -22.19
C ILE A 80 1.58 9.40 -23.29
N GLU A 81 1.19 9.07 -24.51
CA GLU A 81 1.31 9.97 -25.67
C GLU A 81 0.13 10.94 -25.79
N ASN A 82 -1.09 10.43 -25.58
CA ASN A 82 -2.33 11.20 -25.73
C ASN A 82 -2.78 11.74 -24.37
N VAL A 83 -2.68 13.05 -24.19
CA VAL A 83 -3.16 13.75 -23.00
C VAL A 83 -4.13 14.85 -23.40
N LEU A 84 -5.39 14.71 -22.97
CA LEU A 84 -6.45 15.69 -23.12
C LEU A 84 -6.69 16.42 -21.81
N LEU A 85 -7.07 17.69 -21.95
CA LEU A 85 -7.27 18.58 -20.83
C LEU A 85 -8.73 18.97 -20.70
N TRP A 86 -9.32 18.68 -19.54
CA TRP A 86 -10.53 19.39 -19.13
C TRP A 86 -10.14 20.70 -18.45
N VAL A 87 -11.05 21.68 -18.48
CA VAL A 87 -10.76 23.07 -18.09
C VAL A 87 -11.58 23.45 -16.87
N ASP A 88 -10.92 23.97 -15.86
CA ASP A 88 -11.58 24.59 -14.71
C ASP A 88 -12.33 25.86 -15.13
N ARG A 89 -13.65 25.80 -15.04
CA ARG A 89 -14.56 26.91 -15.31
C ARG A 89 -15.83 26.75 -14.49
N PRO A 90 -16.62 27.82 -14.29
CA PRO A 90 -17.95 27.69 -13.70
C PRO A 90 -18.77 26.62 -14.45
N ASN A 91 -19.37 25.69 -13.69
CA ASN A 91 -20.12 24.55 -14.22
C ASN A 91 -19.29 23.58 -15.10
N ALA A 92 -17.97 23.52 -14.92
CA ALA A 92 -17.17 22.45 -15.52
C ALA A 92 -17.70 21.08 -15.07
N ASP A 93 -17.84 20.17 -16.04
CA ASP A 93 -18.27 18.81 -15.80
C ASP A 93 -17.31 17.85 -16.50
N PRO A 94 -16.21 17.44 -15.83
CA PRO A 94 -15.22 16.59 -16.46
C PRO A 94 -15.75 15.17 -16.76
N THR A 95 -16.90 14.75 -16.19
CA THR A 95 -17.53 13.50 -16.60
C THR A 95 -18.26 13.62 -17.94
N LEU A 96 -18.74 14.81 -18.29
CA LEU A 96 -19.23 15.12 -19.65
C LEU A 96 -18.07 15.20 -20.64
N ASP A 97 -16.96 15.85 -20.26
CA ASP A 97 -15.74 15.88 -21.09
C ASP A 97 -15.23 14.45 -21.36
N LEU A 98 -15.26 13.58 -20.34
CA LEU A 98 -14.97 12.15 -20.49
C LEU A 98 -15.95 11.47 -21.44
N LYS A 99 -17.26 11.67 -21.30
CA LYS A 99 -18.24 11.08 -22.22
C LYS A 99 -17.96 11.46 -23.68
N ASN A 100 -17.64 12.72 -23.94
CA ASN A 100 -17.29 13.20 -25.28
C ASN A 100 -16.01 12.50 -25.79
N LEU A 101 -14.99 12.38 -24.93
CA LEU A 101 -13.78 11.62 -25.25
C LEU A 101 -14.11 10.16 -25.61
N LEU A 102 -14.96 9.49 -24.83
CA LEU A 102 -15.35 8.11 -25.13
C LEU A 102 -16.09 8.00 -26.47
N SER A 103 -16.90 9.00 -26.85
CA SER A 103 -17.49 9.09 -28.19
C SER A 103 -16.44 9.25 -29.28
N ASP A 104 -15.46 10.13 -29.10
CA ASP A 104 -14.37 10.36 -30.06
C ASP A 104 -13.46 9.14 -30.23
N LEU A 105 -13.44 8.25 -29.23
CA LEU A 105 -12.73 6.97 -29.24
C LEU A 105 -13.56 5.79 -29.78
N ASP A 106 -14.73 6.06 -30.36
CA ASP A 106 -15.66 5.07 -30.92
C ASP A 106 -16.17 4.02 -29.90
N LEU A 107 -16.33 4.41 -28.63
CA LEU A 107 -16.77 3.51 -27.56
C LEU A 107 -18.29 3.54 -27.27
N LEU A 108 -19.08 4.16 -28.15
CA LEU A 108 -20.54 4.18 -27.98
C LEU A 108 -21.12 2.76 -28.05
N GLY A 109 -21.91 2.38 -27.04
CA GLY A 109 -22.49 1.04 -26.91
C GLY A 109 -21.52 -0.03 -26.37
N ALA A 110 -20.28 0.33 -26.07
CA ALA A 110 -19.25 -0.58 -25.60
C ALA A 110 -19.47 -1.06 -24.15
N LYS A 111 -18.83 -2.17 -23.79
CA LYS A 111 -18.70 -2.63 -22.40
C LYS A 111 -17.41 -2.08 -21.79
N ILE A 112 -17.56 -1.17 -20.82
CA ILE A 112 -16.47 -0.41 -20.23
C ILE A 112 -16.34 -0.75 -18.74
N GLY A 113 -15.15 -1.18 -18.33
CA GLY A 113 -14.80 -1.36 -16.93
C GLY A 113 -14.47 -0.02 -16.27
N VAL A 114 -14.86 0.18 -15.02
CA VAL A 114 -14.57 1.40 -14.25
C VAL A 114 -14.04 1.04 -12.88
N GLU A 115 -12.97 1.72 -12.43
CA GLU A 115 -12.51 1.63 -11.05
C GLU A 115 -13.35 2.56 -10.15
N TYR A 116 -14.30 2.00 -9.39
CA TYR A 116 -15.16 2.75 -8.45
C TYR A 116 -14.58 2.82 -7.03
N ASP A 117 -14.01 1.72 -6.54
CA ASP A 117 -13.39 1.59 -5.23
C ASP A 117 -11.93 2.06 -5.24
N THR A 118 -11.72 3.38 -5.29
CA THR A 118 -10.40 4.01 -5.21
C THR A 118 -10.48 5.43 -4.66
N HIS A 119 -9.39 5.91 -4.04
CA HIS A 119 -9.31 7.27 -3.50
C HIS A 119 -9.31 8.36 -4.59
N GLY A 120 -8.91 8.02 -5.83
CA GLY A 120 -9.00 8.92 -6.98
C GLY A 120 -10.45 9.14 -7.47
N MET A 121 -11.40 8.36 -6.98
CA MET A 121 -12.82 8.44 -7.32
C MET A 121 -13.62 8.88 -6.10
N THR A 122 -14.08 10.13 -6.09
CA THR A 122 -15.06 10.55 -5.06
C THR A 122 -16.45 10.00 -5.40
N GLY A 123 -17.25 9.70 -4.37
CA GLY A 123 -18.65 9.25 -4.59
C GLY A 123 -19.51 10.27 -5.36
N ARG A 124 -19.16 11.56 -5.35
CA ARG A 124 -19.80 12.57 -6.21
C ARG A 124 -19.46 12.34 -7.68
N VAL A 125 -18.20 12.09 -8.00
CA VAL A 125 -17.73 11.85 -9.38
C VAL A 125 -18.37 10.57 -9.92
N ALA A 126 -18.39 9.48 -9.16
CA ALA A 126 -19.01 8.21 -9.58
C ALA A 126 -20.48 8.41 -9.98
N ARG A 127 -21.27 9.10 -9.15
CA ARG A 127 -22.69 9.40 -9.46
C ARG A 127 -22.87 10.26 -10.70
N LEU A 128 -22.01 11.25 -10.91
CA LEU A 128 -22.06 12.09 -12.12
C LEU A 128 -21.66 11.30 -13.35
N LEU A 129 -20.64 10.45 -13.25
CA LEU A 129 -20.18 9.56 -14.31
C LEU A 129 -21.30 8.60 -14.73
N ASP A 130 -21.91 7.90 -13.79
CA ASP A 130 -23.02 6.97 -14.06
C ASP A 130 -24.18 7.68 -14.76
N ASN A 131 -24.54 8.88 -14.31
CA ASN A 131 -25.59 9.67 -14.94
C ASN A 131 -25.22 10.07 -16.38
N GLN A 132 -23.98 10.49 -16.63
CA GLN A 132 -23.53 10.85 -17.97
C GLN A 132 -23.50 9.63 -18.91
N LEU A 133 -23.13 8.46 -18.38
CA LEU A 133 -22.92 7.23 -19.15
C LEU A 133 -24.13 6.28 -19.15
N ALA A 134 -25.23 6.62 -18.48
CA ALA A 134 -26.43 5.77 -18.35
C ALA A 134 -27.01 5.26 -19.68
N SER A 135 -26.87 6.06 -20.75
CA SER A 135 -27.31 5.70 -22.11
C SER A 135 -26.14 5.58 -23.09
N PHE A 136 -24.90 5.53 -22.60
CA PHE A 136 -23.70 5.52 -23.43
C PHE A 136 -23.27 4.10 -23.78
N GLY A 137 -23.21 3.20 -22.80
CA GLY A 137 -22.74 1.83 -22.95
C GLY A 137 -22.97 1.02 -21.68
N GLN A 138 -22.40 -0.18 -21.61
CA GLN A 138 -22.49 -1.04 -20.42
C GLN A 138 -21.32 -0.75 -19.48
N MET A 139 -21.56 -0.01 -18.39
CA MET A 139 -20.57 0.18 -17.34
C MET A 139 -20.54 -1.04 -16.41
N VAL A 140 -19.36 -1.56 -16.11
CA VAL A 140 -19.16 -2.62 -15.12
C VAL A 140 -18.09 -2.21 -14.12
N ASP A 141 -18.25 -2.63 -12.88
CA ASP A 141 -17.22 -2.46 -11.86
C ASP A 141 -16.01 -3.35 -12.22
N ALA A 142 -14.85 -2.72 -12.35
CA ALA A 142 -13.57 -3.37 -12.62
C ALA A 142 -12.49 -2.92 -11.61
N SER A 143 -12.90 -2.47 -10.42
CA SER A 143 -12.03 -1.91 -9.38
C SER A 143 -10.80 -2.73 -9.04
N TYR A 144 -10.92 -4.05 -9.04
CA TYR A 144 -9.84 -4.92 -8.61
C TYR A 144 -9.02 -5.52 -9.75
N LEU A 145 -9.40 -5.29 -11.01
CA LEU A 145 -8.76 -5.91 -12.18
C LEU A 145 -7.25 -5.63 -12.20
N VAL A 146 -6.86 -4.36 -12.14
CA VAL A 146 -5.43 -3.98 -12.16
C VAL A 146 -4.75 -4.32 -10.83
N SER A 147 -5.45 -4.22 -9.69
CA SER A 147 -4.90 -4.59 -8.38
C SER A 147 -4.48 -6.07 -8.34
N THR A 148 -5.25 -6.97 -8.94
CA THR A 148 -4.92 -8.39 -9.03
C THR A 148 -3.68 -8.62 -9.89
N LEU A 149 -3.49 -7.86 -10.97
CA LEU A 149 -2.28 -7.92 -11.79
C LEU A 149 -1.06 -7.41 -11.01
N ARG A 150 -1.23 -6.39 -10.17
CA ARG A 150 -0.18 -5.80 -9.33
C ARG A 150 0.22 -6.66 -8.13
N LEU A 151 -0.58 -7.66 -7.78
CA LEU A 151 -0.31 -8.54 -6.63
C LEU A 151 1.03 -9.30 -6.79
N VAL A 152 1.25 -9.87 -7.97
CA VAL A 152 2.49 -10.59 -8.32
C VAL A 152 3.46 -9.62 -9.01
N LYS A 153 4.63 -9.46 -8.41
CA LYS A 153 5.65 -8.48 -8.77
C LYS A 153 6.58 -9.02 -9.86
N SER A 154 6.94 -8.18 -10.81
CA SER A 154 8.04 -8.49 -11.73
C SER A 154 9.40 -8.41 -11.04
N PRO A 155 10.48 -8.94 -11.62
CA PRO A 155 11.83 -8.79 -11.08
C PRO A 155 12.24 -7.33 -10.85
N ALA A 156 11.80 -6.40 -11.71
CA ALA A 156 12.07 -4.97 -11.55
C ALA A 156 11.31 -4.38 -10.37
N GLU A 157 10.05 -4.78 -10.16
CA GLU A 157 9.26 -4.37 -9.00
C GLU A 157 9.84 -4.91 -7.69
N ILE A 158 10.31 -6.16 -7.69
CA ILE A 158 10.98 -6.77 -6.52
C ILE A 158 12.26 -6.01 -6.17
N ALA A 159 13.03 -5.54 -7.15
CA ALA A 159 14.23 -4.75 -6.89
C ALA A 159 13.90 -3.45 -6.13
N TYR A 160 12.80 -2.78 -6.49
CA TYR A 160 12.31 -1.61 -5.77
C TYR A 160 11.78 -1.96 -4.38
N ALA A 161 11.05 -3.06 -4.23
CA ALA A 161 10.59 -3.52 -2.92
C ALA A 161 11.77 -3.87 -1.97
N ARG A 162 12.84 -4.49 -2.48
CA ARG A 162 14.05 -4.77 -1.70
C ARG A 162 14.78 -3.48 -1.31
N LYS A 163 14.88 -2.51 -2.22
CA LYS A 163 15.44 -1.19 -1.89
C LYS A 163 14.60 -0.47 -0.84
N ALA A 164 13.28 -0.56 -0.93
CA ALA A 164 12.36 -0.05 0.09
C ALA A 164 12.60 -0.74 1.45
N GLY A 165 12.83 -2.06 1.48
CA GLY A 165 13.21 -2.79 2.70
C GLY A 165 14.48 -2.24 3.32
N GLN A 166 15.54 -2.05 2.52
CA GLN A 166 16.79 -1.44 2.96
C GLN A 166 16.59 -0.04 3.54
N LEU A 167 15.79 0.81 2.90
CA LEU A 167 15.50 2.17 3.39
C LEU A 167 14.72 2.16 4.70
N ALA A 168 13.84 1.18 4.91
CA ALA A 168 13.14 1.03 6.18
C ALA A 168 14.09 0.55 7.29
N ASP A 169 15.06 -0.31 6.98
CA ASP A 169 16.11 -0.69 7.93
C ASP A 169 16.97 0.51 8.33
N GLU A 170 17.38 1.32 7.35
CA GLU A 170 18.15 2.57 7.55
C GLU A 170 17.37 3.58 8.42
N ALA A 171 16.04 3.65 8.25
CA ALA A 171 15.19 4.46 9.11
C ALA A 171 15.21 4.00 10.57
N LEU A 172 15.14 2.69 10.82
CA LEU A 172 15.25 2.14 12.17
C LEU A 172 16.65 2.37 12.76
N ASP A 173 17.71 2.18 11.97
CA ASP A 173 19.09 2.45 12.41
C ASP A 173 19.28 3.91 12.85
N ALA A 174 18.66 4.85 12.14
CA ALA A 174 18.72 6.27 12.48
C ALA A 174 17.94 6.59 13.77
N ALA A 175 16.85 5.86 14.04
CA ALA A 175 16.03 6.03 15.22
C ALA A 175 16.70 5.48 16.49
N LEU A 176 17.25 4.26 16.42
CA LEU A 176 17.73 3.51 17.60
C LEU A 176 18.65 4.29 18.54
N PRO A 177 19.67 5.05 18.08
CA PRO A 177 20.55 5.84 18.96
C PRO A 177 19.86 7.02 19.67
N LEU A 178 18.70 7.46 19.15
CA LEU A 178 17.91 8.56 19.70
C LEU A 178 16.90 8.08 20.74
N ILE A 179 16.45 6.83 20.65
CA ILE A 179 15.46 6.25 21.55
C ILE A 179 16.14 6.01 22.90
N LYS A 180 15.77 6.81 23.90
CA LYS A 180 16.24 6.72 25.31
C LYS A 180 15.38 7.63 26.20
N PRO A 181 15.47 7.51 27.54
CA PRO A 181 14.80 8.45 28.44
C PRO A 181 15.12 9.92 28.13
N GLY A 182 14.08 10.75 28.07
CA GLY A 182 14.18 12.19 27.78
C GLY A 182 14.30 12.53 26.30
N ALA A 183 14.27 11.55 25.38
CA ALA A 183 14.23 11.81 23.94
C ALA A 183 12.86 12.33 23.48
N ASP A 184 12.85 13.18 22.46
CA ASP A 184 11.63 13.69 21.83
C ASP A 184 11.22 12.77 20.68
N GLU A 185 9.96 12.30 20.67
CA GLU A 185 9.38 11.54 19.55
C GLU A 185 9.53 12.27 18.21
N ALA A 186 9.48 13.60 18.20
CA ALA A 186 9.65 14.40 17.01
C ALA A 186 11.04 14.23 16.39
N ALA A 187 12.08 14.17 17.23
CA ALA A 187 13.44 13.96 16.77
C ALA A 187 13.64 12.55 16.21
N ILE A 188 13.04 11.54 16.86
CA ILE A 188 13.06 10.14 16.39
C ILE A 188 12.37 10.04 15.02
N LEU A 189 11.15 10.56 14.90
CA LEU A 189 10.40 10.55 13.65
C LEU A 189 11.15 11.28 12.52
N ALA A 190 11.72 12.46 12.81
CA ALA A 190 12.49 13.23 11.84
C ALA A 190 13.73 12.46 11.34
N ALA A 191 14.41 11.73 12.23
CA ALA A 191 15.54 10.88 11.84
C ALA A 191 15.10 9.74 10.93
N MET A 192 13.98 9.08 11.23
CA MET A 192 13.43 8.00 10.41
C MET A 192 13.07 8.48 9.00
N GLN A 193 12.26 9.54 8.91
CA GLN A 193 11.86 10.11 7.60
C GLN A 193 13.06 10.66 6.84
N GLY A 194 13.98 11.33 7.55
CA GLY A 194 15.21 11.87 6.98
C GLY A 194 16.10 10.79 6.38
N ALA A 195 16.22 9.62 7.03
CA ALA A 195 17.00 8.50 6.53
C ALA A 195 16.43 7.96 5.20
N VAL A 196 15.11 7.75 5.11
CA VAL A 196 14.46 7.29 3.87
C VAL A 196 14.73 8.27 2.73
N LEU A 197 14.49 9.56 2.95
CA LEU A 197 14.66 10.60 1.93
C LEU A 197 16.14 10.79 1.54
N ALA A 198 17.06 10.78 2.51
CA ALA A 198 18.50 10.90 2.24
C ALA A 198 19.05 9.69 1.49
N GLY A 199 18.46 8.50 1.67
CA GLY A 199 18.76 7.29 0.92
C GLY A 199 18.21 7.27 -0.51
N GLY A 200 17.56 8.36 -0.96
CA GLY A 200 16.95 8.51 -2.27
C GLY A 200 15.56 7.89 -2.39
N GLY A 201 14.90 7.62 -1.26
CA GLY A 201 13.52 7.14 -1.22
C GLY A 201 12.48 8.25 -1.37
N ASP A 202 11.21 7.82 -1.41
CA ASP A 202 10.06 8.71 -1.63
C ASP A 202 9.28 9.01 -0.33
N TYR A 203 8.25 9.85 -0.45
CA TYR A 203 7.25 9.99 0.60
C TYR A 203 6.47 8.67 0.76
N PRO A 204 6.26 8.20 2.01
CA PRO A 204 5.35 7.09 2.25
C PRO A 204 3.90 7.51 1.98
N ALA A 205 3.12 6.58 1.42
CA ALA A 205 1.70 6.80 1.19
C ALA A 205 0.92 7.04 2.50
N ASN A 206 1.40 6.52 3.63
CA ASN A 206 0.85 6.77 4.97
C ASN A 206 1.86 7.54 5.81
N GLU A 207 1.37 8.34 6.74
CA GLU A 207 2.21 8.87 7.80
C GLU A 207 2.81 7.73 8.64
N PHE A 208 4.05 7.91 9.08
CA PHE A 208 4.63 7.00 10.07
C PHE A 208 3.88 7.15 11.39
N ILE A 209 3.64 6.03 12.04
CA ILE A 209 2.98 5.98 13.34
C ILE A 209 4.07 5.89 14.40
N ILE A 210 4.04 6.86 15.30
CA ILE A 210 4.91 6.93 16.47
C ILE A 210 4.06 7.30 17.67
N GLY A 211 4.23 6.56 18.77
CA GLY A 211 3.60 6.87 20.03
C GLY A 211 4.29 6.15 21.18
N SER A 212 4.60 6.90 22.24
CA SER A 212 5.16 6.35 23.47
C SER A 212 4.12 6.23 24.58
N GLY A 213 4.39 5.42 25.60
CA GLY A 213 3.62 5.29 26.84
C GLY A 213 2.18 4.90 26.58
N ALA A 214 1.24 5.70 27.07
CA ALA A 214 -0.18 5.47 26.80
C ALA A 214 -0.52 5.63 25.31
N ASP A 215 0.27 6.40 24.56
CA ASP A 215 0.04 6.62 23.13
C ASP A 215 0.61 5.52 22.25
N ALA A 216 1.43 4.62 22.81
CA ALA A 216 1.90 3.43 22.10
C ALA A 216 0.74 2.47 21.75
N LEU A 217 -0.40 2.57 22.46
CA LEU A 217 -1.60 1.78 22.16
C LEU A 217 -2.37 2.27 20.91
N LEU A 218 -1.96 3.39 20.31
CA LEU A 218 -2.66 3.95 19.15
C LEU A 218 -2.13 3.33 17.85
N CYS A 219 -3.03 2.75 17.03
CA CYS A 219 -2.68 2.10 15.76
C CYS A 219 -2.67 3.05 14.55
N ARG A 220 -2.76 4.37 14.77
CA ARG A 220 -2.88 5.39 13.73
C ARG A 220 -2.12 6.64 14.13
N TYR A 221 -1.69 7.40 13.13
CA TYR A 221 -1.02 8.67 13.34
C TYR A 221 -1.92 9.65 14.12
N LYS A 222 -1.30 10.47 14.97
CA LYS A 222 -1.94 11.62 15.61
C LYS A 222 -0.99 12.80 15.70
N ALA A 223 -1.56 14.00 15.76
CA ALA A 223 -0.81 15.20 16.10
C ALA A 223 -0.56 15.30 17.61
N GLY A 224 0.58 15.89 17.99
CA GLY A 224 1.05 15.96 19.38
C GLY A 224 2.04 14.83 19.68
N ARG A 225 3.26 15.23 20.08
CA ARG A 225 4.39 14.33 20.34
C ARG A 225 4.85 14.47 21.78
N ARG A 226 5.29 13.36 22.36
CA ARG A 226 5.78 13.26 23.74
C ARG A 226 7.31 13.25 23.80
N VAL A 227 7.79 13.48 25.01
CA VAL A 227 9.14 13.14 25.44
C VAL A 227 9.07 11.80 26.19
N LEU A 228 9.98 10.88 25.88
CA LEU A 228 10.01 9.54 26.45
C LEU A 228 10.35 9.57 27.94
N ASP A 229 9.60 8.84 28.75
CA ASP A 229 9.88 8.67 30.18
C ASP A 229 10.99 7.66 30.44
N SER A 230 11.45 7.55 31.70
CA SER A 230 12.53 6.63 32.10
C SER A 230 12.13 5.15 32.11
N LYS A 231 10.82 4.88 32.26
CA LYS A 231 10.20 3.58 32.06
C LYS A 231 9.03 3.80 31.12
N ASP A 232 9.19 3.38 29.87
CA ASP A 232 8.26 3.70 28.80
C ASP A 232 8.22 2.56 27.76
N GLN A 233 7.35 2.70 26.78
CA GLN A 233 7.26 1.87 25.58
C GLN A 233 7.08 2.80 24.38
N LEU A 234 7.61 2.45 23.22
CA LEU A 234 7.52 3.23 21.99
C LEU A 234 7.09 2.32 20.84
N THR A 235 5.90 2.54 20.31
CA THR A 235 5.44 1.86 19.09
C THR A 235 5.83 2.67 17.87
N LEU A 236 6.42 1.97 16.89
CA LEU A 236 6.82 2.48 15.59
C LEU A 236 6.18 1.62 14.50
N GLU A 237 5.47 2.24 13.56
CA GLU A 237 5.07 1.65 12.28
C GLU A 237 5.52 2.60 11.17
N TRP A 238 6.34 2.10 10.26
CA TRP A 238 6.95 2.91 9.21
C TRP A 238 7.14 2.08 7.94
N ALA A 239 7.50 2.75 6.85
CA ALA A 239 7.88 2.09 5.62
C ALA A 239 9.08 2.79 4.98
N GLY A 240 9.99 2.02 4.41
CA GLY A 240 10.87 2.54 3.38
C GLY A 240 10.13 2.54 2.05
N VAL A 241 10.53 3.44 1.14
CA VAL A 241 9.85 3.67 -0.12
C VAL A 241 10.85 3.88 -1.24
N SER A 242 10.65 3.20 -2.37
CA SER A 242 11.48 3.39 -3.56
C SER A 242 10.63 3.24 -4.83
N ALA A 243 10.58 4.29 -5.66
CA ALA A 243 9.71 4.37 -6.84
C ALA A 243 8.24 4.06 -6.49
N HIS A 244 7.75 4.57 -5.35
CA HIS A 244 6.46 4.29 -4.72
C HIS A 244 6.24 2.86 -4.22
N TYR A 245 7.19 1.92 -4.37
CA TYR A 245 7.10 0.59 -3.76
C TYR A 245 7.43 0.66 -2.28
N HIS A 246 6.56 0.11 -1.45
CA HIS A 246 6.66 0.17 -0.01
C HIS A 246 7.18 -1.15 0.58
N ALA A 247 7.97 -1.04 1.65
CA ALA A 247 8.24 -2.13 2.57
C ALA A 247 7.97 -1.63 4.00
N ALA A 248 6.82 -2.04 4.56
CA ALA A 248 6.40 -1.65 5.90
C ALA A 248 7.05 -2.54 6.98
N MET A 249 7.28 -1.94 8.14
CA MET A 249 7.84 -2.56 9.32
C MET A 249 7.16 -2.01 10.58
N MET A 250 7.12 -2.83 11.63
CA MET A 250 6.53 -2.45 12.90
C MET A 250 7.33 -3.02 14.06
N ARG A 251 7.59 -2.18 15.08
CA ARG A 251 8.29 -2.58 16.31
C ARG A 251 7.72 -1.83 17.51
N THR A 252 7.79 -2.48 18.66
CA THR A 252 7.74 -1.81 19.96
C THR A 252 9.13 -1.84 20.60
N VAL A 253 9.61 -0.68 21.03
CA VAL A 253 10.85 -0.53 21.80
C VAL A 253 10.49 -0.28 23.26
N VAL A 254 11.05 -1.07 24.18
CA VAL A 254 10.86 -0.87 25.62
C VAL A 254 11.95 0.05 26.16
N ILE A 255 11.56 1.07 26.90
CA ILE A 255 12.49 2.05 27.50
C ILE A 255 12.67 1.70 28.98
N GLY A 256 13.92 1.48 29.38
CA GLY A 256 14.26 1.06 30.73
C GLY A 256 13.97 -0.43 31.00
N GLU A 257 13.43 -0.73 32.17
CA GLU A 257 13.23 -2.12 32.62
C GLU A 257 11.97 -2.74 32.01
N GLN A 258 12.13 -3.85 31.30
CA GLN A 258 11.02 -4.62 30.75
C GLN A 258 10.16 -5.26 31.83
N ASP A 259 8.85 -5.00 31.79
CA ASP A 259 7.88 -5.67 32.65
C ASP A 259 7.53 -7.09 32.15
N PHE A 260 6.82 -7.84 32.99
CA PHE A 260 6.42 -9.21 32.66
C PHE A 260 5.43 -9.25 31.48
N ARG A 261 4.50 -8.30 31.40
CA ARG A 261 3.45 -8.27 30.39
C ARG A 261 4.03 -7.98 29.00
N GLN A 262 4.98 -7.06 28.90
CA GLN A 262 5.74 -6.77 27.68
C GLN A 262 6.45 -8.02 27.17
N LYS A 263 7.13 -8.77 28.03
CA LYS A 263 7.80 -10.04 27.66
C LYS A 263 6.82 -11.11 27.19
N GLU A 264 5.68 -11.24 27.88
CA GLU A 264 4.62 -12.19 27.54
C GLU A 264 4.02 -11.88 26.17
N LEU A 265 3.64 -10.61 25.93
CA LEU A 265 3.08 -10.16 24.67
C LEU A 265 4.10 -10.28 23.53
N TYR A 266 5.37 -9.97 23.80
CA TYR A 266 6.45 -10.15 22.83
C TYR A 266 6.58 -11.62 22.42
N SER A 267 6.57 -12.55 23.39
CA SER A 267 6.60 -13.99 23.11
C SER A 267 5.41 -14.45 22.26
N ALA A 268 4.21 -13.91 22.52
CA ALA A 268 3.02 -14.21 21.73
C ALA A 268 3.15 -13.68 20.29
N CYS A 269 3.57 -12.42 20.11
CA CYS A 269 3.79 -11.82 18.79
C CYS A 269 4.86 -12.58 18.00
N LEU A 270 6.00 -12.90 18.61
CA LEU A 270 7.08 -13.65 17.95
C LEU A 270 6.61 -15.04 17.53
N GLN A 271 5.97 -15.80 18.44
CA GLN A 271 5.44 -17.13 18.09
C GLN A 271 4.44 -17.06 16.94
N ASN A 272 3.55 -16.07 16.96
CA ASN A 272 2.52 -15.92 15.93
C ASN A 272 3.14 -15.63 14.56
N LEU A 273 4.04 -14.66 14.51
CA LEU A 273 4.72 -14.28 13.28
C LEU A 273 5.58 -15.44 12.72
N THR A 274 6.34 -16.15 13.56
CA THR A 274 7.08 -17.36 13.13
C THR A 274 6.14 -18.47 12.63
N ALA A 275 4.96 -18.65 13.25
CA ALA A 275 3.99 -19.61 12.75
C ALA A 275 3.39 -19.21 11.39
N ILE A 276 3.23 -17.91 11.13
CA ILE A 276 2.77 -17.39 9.84
C ILE A 276 3.82 -17.60 8.75
N GLU A 277 5.11 -17.44 9.03
CA GLU A 277 6.20 -17.73 8.07
C GLU A 277 6.12 -19.16 7.51
N GLU A 278 5.58 -20.11 8.29
CA GLU A 278 5.39 -21.49 7.84
C GLU A 278 4.26 -21.68 6.83
N VAL A 279 3.32 -20.74 6.75
CA VAL A 279 2.16 -20.80 5.84
C VAL A 279 2.16 -19.70 4.78
N LEU A 280 3.12 -18.76 4.81
CA LEU A 280 3.26 -17.70 3.83
C LEU A 280 3.96 -18.20 2.55
N ARG A 281 3.38 -19.20 1.88
CA ARG A 281 3.97 -19.90 0.72
C ARG A 281 2.90 -20.45 -0.23
N PRO A 282 3.27 -20.82 -1.48
CA PRO A 282 2.33 -21.39 -2.44
C PRO A 282 1.52 -22.58 -1.93
N GLY A 283 0.26 -22.66 -2.37
CA GLY A 283 -0.71 -23.67 -1.91
C GLY A 283 -1.43 -23.32 -0.60
N LYS A 284 -1.20 -22.10 -0.08
CA LYS A 284 -1.95 -21.49 1.02
C LYS A 284 -2.70 -20.26 0.54
N THR A 285 -3.71 -19.88 1.30
CA THR A 285 -4.52 -18.67 1.04
C THR A 285 -4.25 -17.60 2.09
N PHE A 286 -4.69 -16.38 1.79
CA PHE A 286 -4.68 -15.26 2.73
C PHE A 286 -5.55 -15.57 3.97
N GLY A 287 -6.61 -16.36 3.81
CA GLY A 287 -7.42 -16.89 4.90
C GLY A 287 -6.66 -17.87 5.80
N ASP A 288 -5.88 -18.80 5.22
CA ASP A 288 -5.07 -19.75 6.00
C ASP A 288 -4.06 -19.03 6.91
N VAL A 289 -3.44 -17.95 6.42
CA VAL A 289 -2.54 -17.10 7.21
C VAL A 289 -3.27 -16.49 8.39
N PHE A 290 -4.47 -15.95 8.16
CA PHE A 290 -5.29 -15.38 9.22
C PHE A 290 -5.75 -16.44 10.24
N ASP A 291 -6.08 -17.65 9.81
CA ASP A 291 -6.51 -18.71 10.71
C ASP A 291 -5.37 -19.16 11.64
N VAL A 292 -4.12 -19.21 11.14
CA VAL A 292 -2.92 -19.40 11.98
C VAL A 292 -2.78 -18.26 12.99
N HIS A 293 -2.92 -17.02 12.54
CA HIS A 293 -2.88 -15.86 13.42
C HIS A 293 -3.91 -15.96 14.55
N ALA A 294 -5.16 -16.25 14.18
CA ALA A 294 -6.27 -16.34 15.11
C ALA A 294 -6.05 -17.44 16.14
N ARG A 295 -5.67 -18.63 15.69
CA ARG A 295 -5.39 -19.78 16.57
C ARG A 295 -4.31 -19.47 17.59
N VAL A 296 -3.16 -18.91 17.18
CA VAL A 296 -2.06 -18.62 18.12
C VAL A 296 -2.46 -17.54 19.15
N MET A 297 -3.17 -16.49 18.73
CA MET A 297 -3.68 -15.48 19.68
C MET A 297 -4.68 -16.08 20.67
N ASP A 298 -5.58 -16.94 20.20
CA ASP A 298 -6.61 -17.56 21.02
C ASP A 298 -6.01 -18.57 22.03
N GLU A 299 -5.05 -19.39 21.61
CA GLU A 299 -4.27 -20.30 22.49
C GLU A 299 -3.49 -19.55 23.57
N ARG A 300 -3.07 -18.31 23.29
CA ARG A 300 -2.40 -17.39 24.23
C ARG A 300 -3.37 -16.57 25.09
N GLY A 301 -4.69 -16.75 24.94
CA GLY A 301 -5.71 -16.00 25.69
C GLY A 301 -5.84 -14.53 25.26
N LEU A 302 -5.38 -14.18 24.06
CA LEU A 302 -5.36 -12.81 23.52
C LEU A 302 -6.51 -12.53 22.53
N THR A 303 -7.53 -13.39 22.45
CA THR A 303 -8.70 -13.22 21.57
C THR A 303 -9.31 -11.82 21.60
N ARG A 304 -9.40 -11.20 22.79
CA ARG A 304 -9.98 -9.84 22.96
C ARG A 304 -9.14 -8.73 22.32
N HIS A 305 -7.85 -8.98 22.09
CA HIS A 305 -6.88 -8.02 21.55
C HIS A 305 -6.57 -8.25 20.08
N ARG A 306 -6.97 -9.41 19.56
CA ARG A 306 -6.70 -9.82 18.19
C ARG A 306 -7.49 -8.95 17.21
N LEU A 307 -6.78 -8.41 16.22
CA LEU A 307 -7.40 -7.74 15.09
C LEU A 307 -8.02 -8.76 14.12
N ASN A 308 -9.02 -8.32 13.36
CA ASN A 308 -9.65 -9.15 12.30
C ASN A 308 -8.83 -9.19 11.00
N SER A 309 -7.60 -8.66 11.04
CA SER A 309 -6.59 -8.83 10.00
C SER A 309 -5.19 -8.79 10.61
N CYS A 310 -4.26 -9.54 10.02
CA CYS A 310 -2.87 -9.66 10.48
C CYS A 310 -1.84 -9.33 9.40
N GLY A 311 -2.25 -8.60 8.35
CA GLY A 311 -1.37 -8.18 7.26
C GLY A 311 -2.08 -8.00 5.94
N TYR A 312 -1.33 -7.58 4.94
CA TYR A 312 -1.84 -7.22 3.62
C TYR A 312 -0.73 -7.14 2.57
N SER A 313 -1.11 -7.13 1.30
CA SER A 313 -0.18 -6.92 0.20
C SER A 313 0.28 -5.47 0.12
N LEU A 314 1.53 -5.30 -0.30
CA LEU A 314 2.18 -4.03 -0.59
C LEU A 314 2.56 -3.94 -2.08
N GLY A 315 2.80 -2.72 -2.54
CA GLY A 315 3.21 -2.43 -3.92
C GLY A 315 3.47 -0.95 -4.13
N ALA A 316 3.40 -0.51 -5.39
CA ALA A 316 3.44 0.90 -5.75
C ALA A 316 2.16 1.61 -5.33
N ARG A 317 2.17 2.39 -4.25
CA ARG A 317 0.97 2.99 -3.68
C ARG A 317 1.15 4.48 -3.42
N PHE A 318 0.03 5.19 -3.34
CA PHE A 318 -0.04 6.63 -3.12
C PHE A 318 -0.92 6.91 -1.90
N SER A 319 -0.80 8.10 -1.33
CA SER A 319 -1.66 8.51 -0.22
C SER A 319 -3.15 8.33 -0.53
N PRO A 320 -3.98 7.98 0.47
CA PRO A 320 -3.68 7.93 1.90
C PRO A 320 -3.30 6.53 2.43
N SER A 321 -3.04 5.55 1.54
CA SER A 321 -2.82 4.16 1.95
C SER A 321 -1.71 3.47 1.16
N TRP A 322 -0.65 2.97 1.83
CA TRP A 322 0.32 2.04 1.24
C TRP A 322 -0.23 0.62 1.08
N MET A 323 -1.45 0.36 1.55
CA MET A 323 -2.06 -0.96 1.52
C MET A 323 -2.66 -1.23 0.14
N GLU A 324 -2.37 -2.39 -0.43
CA GLU A 324 -3.23 -2.98 -1.46
C GLU A 324 -4.52 -3.54 -0.83
N HIS A 325 -5.51 -3.83 -1.66
CA HIS A 325 -6.80 -4.38 -1.22
C HIS A 325 -6.68 -5.81 -0.65
N GLN A 326 -5.69 -6.61 -1.10
CA GLN A 326 -5.56 -7.99 -0.66
C GLN A 326 -5.04 -8.06 0.79
N MET A 327 -5.91 -8.44 1.72
CA MET A 327 -5.62 -8.48 3.17
C MET A 327 -5.79 -9.88 3.76
N PHE A 328 -5.00 -10.23 4.78
CA PHE A 328 -5.18 -11.46 5.54
C PHE A 328 -6.38 -11.30 6.47
N HIS A 329 -7.51 -11.89 6.13
CA HIS A 329 -8.70 -11.97 6.97
C HIS A 329 -9.37 -13.33 6.79
N SER A 330 -10.23 -13.69 7.73
CA SER A 330 -10.92 -14.99 7.72
C SER A 330 -11.64 -15.22 6.39
N GLY A 331 -11.45 -16.41 5.82
CA GLY A 331 -12.11 -16.84 4.60
C GLY A 331 -11.65 -16.16 3.31
N ASN A 332 -10.57 -15.35 3.32
CA ASN A 332 -10.05 -14.76 2.08
C ASN A 332 -9.48 -15.87 1.15
N PRO A 333 -10.06 -16.11 -0.04
CA PRO A 333 -9.63 -17.20 -0.92
C PRO A 333 -8.40 -16.86 -1.77
N GLN A 334 -7.85 -15.64 -1.67
CA GLN A 334 -6.67 -15.23 -2.43
C GLN A 334 -5.52 -16.20 -2.17
N GLU A 335 -5.09 -16.91 -3.21
CA GLU A 335 -3.95 -17.80 -3.15
C GLU A 335 -2.66 -16.99 -3.00
N ILE A 336 -1.75 -17.52 -2.19
CA ILE A 336 -0.37 -17.07 -2.13
C ILE A 336 0.38 -17.75 -3.27
N THR A 337 1.12 -16.96 -4.05
CA THR A 337 2.05 -17.43 -5.07
C THR A 337 3.44 -16.87 -4.79
N ALA A 338 4.45 -17.31 -5.52
CA ALA A 338 5.73 -16.63 -5.53
C ALA A 338 5.58 -15.16 -5.99
N ASP A 339 6.57 -14.34 -5.64
CA ASP A 339 6.74 -12.96 -6.07
C ASP A 339 5.66 -11.98 -5.57
N MET A 340 5.05 -12.26 -4.43
CA MET A 340 4.20 -11.30 -3.72
C MET A 340 5.00 -10.61 -2.62
N THR A 341 4.79 -9.30 -2.45
CA THR A 341 5.31 -8.53 -1.31
C THR A 341 4.20 -8.34 -0.29
N LEU A 342 4.33 -8.98 0.87
CA LEU A 342 3.28 -9.10 1.88
C LEU A 342 3.79 -8.59 3.23
N PHE A 343 3.10 -7.62 3.81
CA PHE A 343 3.36 -7.16 5.18
C PHE A 343 2.57 -8.00 6.17
N VAL A 344 3.27 -8.62 7.11
CA VAL A 344 2.68 -9.38 8.22
C VAL A 344 2.91 -8.59 9.50
N HIS A 345 1.86 -8.38 10.29
CA HIS A 345 1.94 -7.58 11.52
C HIS A 345 1.17 -8.22 12.69
N MET A 346 1.82 -8.27 13.84
CA MET A 346 1.22 -8.60 15.13
C MET A 346 1.04 -7.30 15.89
N ILE A 347 -0.20 -6.97 16.20
CA ILE A 347 -0.57 -5.76 16.92
C ILE A 347 -1.38 -6.17 18.14
N VAL A 348 -0.81 -5.97 19.33
CA VAL A 348 -1.48 -6.25 20.59
C VAL A 348 -1.49 -4.99 21.44
N MET A 349 -2.67 -4.39 21.56
CA MET A 349 -2.89 -3.17 22.36
C MET A 349 -3.73 -3.53 23.59
N ASP A 350 -3.06 -3.88 24.68
CA ASP A 350 -3.73 -4.31 25.91
C ASP A 350 -4.12 -3.11 26.78
N SER A 351 -5.30 -2.57 26.52
CA SER A 351 -5.82 -1.37 27.20
C SER A 351 -5.98 -1.54 28.71
N ASP A 352 -6.15 -2.77 29.21
CA ASP A 352 -6.32 -3.02 30.65
C ASP A 352 -5.01 -2.87 31.42
N SER A 353 -3.90 -3.30 30.82
CA SER A 353 -2.56 -3.18 31.41
C SER A 353 -1.84 -1.90 30.97
N GLY A 354 -2.32 -1.25 29.91
CA GLY A 354 -1.64 -0.14 29.26
C GLY A 354 -0.39 -0.59 28.49
N THR A 355 -0.31 -1.86 28.09
CA THR A 355 0.85 -2.40 27.38
C THR A 355 0.57 -2.54 25.89
N ALA A 356 1.45 -1.96 25.08
CA ALA A 356 1.49 -2.16 23.64
C ALA A 356 2.61 -3.14 23.29
N MET A 357 2.36 -4.02 22.33
CA MET A 357 3.41 -4.83 21.74
C MET A 357 3.11 -5.07 20.27
N THR A 358 4.08 -4.74 19.44
CA THR A 358 3.96 -4.81 17.99
C THR A 358 5.20 -5.42 17.37
N LEU A 359 4.98 -6.28 16.39
CA LEU A 359 6.03 -6.92 15.61
C LEU A 359 5.53 -7.13 14.19
N GLY A 360 6.21 -6.56 13.21
CA GLY A 360 5.81 -6.74 11.82
C GLY A 360 6.94 -6.46 10.85
N GLN A 361 6.92 -7.16 9.73
CA GLN A 361 7.86 -6.95 8.64
C GLN A 361 7.26 -7.39 7.31
N THR A 362 7.83 -6.86 6.23
CA THR A 362 7.45 -7.24 4.87
C THR A 362 8.25 -8.44 4.42
N TYR A 363 7.58 -9.38 3.77
CA TYR A 363 8.15 -10.58 3.16
C TYR A 363 7.97 -10.55 1.65
N LEU A 364 8.94 -11.12 0.94
CA LEU A 364 8.78 -11.59 -0.42
C LEU A 364 8.45 -13.09 -0.37
N THR A 365 7.33 -13.48 -0.97
CA THR A 365 7.00 -14.90 -1.14
C THR A 365 7.85 -15.51 -2.25
N THR A 366 8.26 -16.76 -2.07
CA THR A 366 9.03 -17.52 -3.06
C THR A 366 8.30 -18.83 -3.35
N ASP A 367 8.86 -19.70 -4.20
CA ASP A 367 8.38 -21.08 -4.34
C ASP A 367 8.58 -21.93 -3.06
N GLY A 368 9.40 -21.46 -2.13
CA GLY A 368 9.72 -22.13 -0.87
C GLY A 368 9.35 -21.28 0.35
N ALA A 369 10.32 -21.10 1.25
CA ALA A 369 10.13 -20.25 2.42
C ALA A 369 10.09 -18.76 1.99
N PRO A 370 9.25 -17.93 2.63
CA PRO A 370 9.26 -16.50 2.39
C PRO A 370 10.60 -15.88 2.83
N GLU A 371 11.00 -14.81 2.17
CA GLU A 371 12.21 -14.05 2.52
C GLU A 371 11.81 -12.72 3.17
N PRO A 372 12.28 -12.39 4.38
CA PRO A 372 12.07 -11.06 4.94
C PRO A 372 12.82 -10.02 4.11
N LEU A 373 12.20 -8.85 3.89
CA LEU A 373 12.86 -7.70 3.26
C LEU A 373 13.67 -6.86 4.26
N SER A 374 13.44 -7.08 5.56
CA SER A 374 14.20 -6.51 6.68
C SER A 374 15.45 -7.34 6.95
N ARG A 375 16.59 -6.67 7.18
CA ARG A 375 17.79 -7.31 7.75
C ARG A 375 17.78 -7.38 9.27
N HIS A 376 16.95 -6.55 9.92
CA HIS A 376 16.83 -6.52 11.38
C HIS A 376 16.13 -7.78 11.89
N SER A 377 16.64 -8.33 13.00
CA SER A 377 15.97 -9.44 13.68
C SER A 377 14.62 -9.01 14.26
N LEU A 378 13.87 -10.01 14.70
CA LEU A 378 12.61 -9.81 15.41
C LEU A 378 12.80 -9.70 16.93
N ASP A 379 14.04 -9.53 17.39
CA ASP A 379 14.36 -9.46 18.82
C ASP A 379 13.67 -8.27 19.50
N LEU A 380 13.31 -8.44 20.77
CA LEU A 380 12.73 -7.38 21.58
C LEU A 380 13.74 -6.24 21.75
N LEU A 381 13.41 -5.07 21.23
CA LEU A 381 14.25 -3.89 21.30
C LEU A 381 14.13 -3.21 22.66
N THR A 382 15.27 -2.79 23.23
CA THR A 382 15.36 -2.05 24.48
C THR A 382 16.28 -0.85 24.38
N ALA A 383 15.97 0.20 25.13
CA ALA A 383 16.76 1.42 25.21
C ALA A 383 16.92 1.96 26.64
#